data_AF-A0A9W8JAF3-F1
#
_entry.id   AF-A0A9W8JAF3-F1
#
_cell.length_a   1.000
_cell.length_b   1.000
_cell.length_c   1.000
_cell.angle_alpha   90.00
_cell.angle_beta   90.00
_cell.angle_gamma   90.00
#
_symmetry.space_group_name_H-M   'P 1'
#
loop_
_entity.id
_entity.type
_entity.pdbx_description
1 polymer ?
#
loop_
_entity_poly.entity_id
_entity_poly.type
_entity_poly.pdbx_seq_one_letter_code
_entity_poly.pdbx_strand_id
1 'polypeptide(L)'
;MTTIVPPGAQTYEEKVVQFIGMWMDLFSNPFTTGELRATIKKYPTAALPGALGIALWRFSLTHPNLIEPIGAKIRTVLKNNKLQHFRVTNEAGMSMKFGPIFYHSFGDTVSDFAHNDWGPPEEIGIFRKGDGDGNPRQIHPILVSAFAIAAAHRTKLMTIDDYCSMTLDGLQVPGLGEAPENRDVQELAAIAALILFETHGAEQYAKLLYSPEAGGSYELVLESLEELRKRGIIRYLPALKLLERIIKNVEQHNREDRSVSDVYDELFAPELSTRTTIDH
;
A
#
# COMPACT_ATOMS: atom_id res chain seq x y z
N MET A 1 36.83 7.77 10.58
CA MET A 1 36.35 8.51 11.77
C MET A 1 35.30 7.64 12.44
N THR A 2 35.61 7.11 13.61
CA THR A 2 34.74 6.22 14.37
C THR A 2 33.80 7.10 15.20
N THR A 3 32.51 7.12 14.88
CA THR A 3 31.51 7.88 15.63
C THR A 3 31.30 7.16 16.97
N ILE A 4 31.83 7.73 18.05
CA ILE A 4 31.60 7.24 19.41
C ILE A 4 30.18 7.64 19.79
N VAL A 5 29.26 6.68 19.76
CA VAL A 5 27.90 6.87 20.29
C VAL A 5 28.02 6.97 21.81
N PRO A 6 27.56 8.07 22.45
CA PRO A 6 27.62 8.21 23.90
C PRO A 6 26.85 7.07 24.58
N PRO A 7 27.36 6.48 25.67
CA PRO A 7 26.62 5.48 26.42
C PRO A 7 25.28 6.07 26.89
N GLY A 8 24.17 5.47 26.47
CA GLY A 8 22.80 5.93 26.74
C GLY A 8 22.11 6.68 25.59
N ALA A 9 22.78 6.91 24.46
CA ALA A 9 22.12 7.44 23.27
C ALA A 9 21.43 6.29 22.51
N GLN A 10 20.11 6.42 22.30
CA GLN A 10 19.34 5.46 21.49
C GLN A 10 19.89 5.35 20.07
N THR A 11 19.92 4.13 19.52
CA THR A 11 20.27 3.89 18.12
C THR A 11 19.20 4.44 17.17
N TYR A 12 19.51 4.53 15.89
CA TYR A 12 18.56 4.90 14.85
C TYR A 12 17.34 3.97 14.85
N GLU A 13 17.57 2.67 14.93
CA GLU A 13 16.55 1.63 14.90
C GLU A 13 15.62 1.74 16.12
N GLU A 14 16.17 1.95 17.31
CA GLU A 14 15.39 2.16 18.53
C GLU A 14 14.49 3.40 18.42
N LYS A 15 15.01 4.50 17.86
CA LYS A 15 14.22 5.70 17.58
C LYS A 15 13.13 5.44 16.55
N VAL A 16 13.43 4.70 15.49
CA VAL A 16 12.43 4.33 14.47
C VAL A 16 11.30 3.54 15.10
N VAL A 17 11.59 2.51 15.90
CA VAL A 17 10.57 1.71 16.61
C VAL A 17 9.72 2.58 17.53
N GLN A 18 10.35 3.46 18.32
CA GLN A 18 9.63 4.38 19.20
C GLN A 18 8.71 5.32 18.40
N PHE A 19 9.20 5.92 17.32
CA PHE A 19 8.41 6.84 16.51
C PHE A 19 7.31 6.13 15.72
N ILE A 20 7.48 4.86 15.35
CA ILE A 20 6.40 4.06 14.75
C ILE A 20 5.24 3.98 15.75
N GLY A 21 5.49 3.64 17.01
CA GLY A 21 4.45 3.60 18.05
C GLY A 21 3.72 4.95 18.19
N MET A 22 4.48 6.04 18.27
CA MET A 22 3.92 7.39 18.35
C MET A 22 3.04 7.75 17.14
N TRP A 23 3.44 7.36 15.93
CA TRP A 23 2.63 7.61 14.72
C TRP A 23 1.37 6.77 14.69
N MET A 24 1.46 5.49 15.06
CA MET A 24 0.31 4.59 15.19
C MET A 24 -0.71 5.13 16.20
N ASP A 25 -0.25 5.64 17.35
CA ASP A 25 -1.11 6.28 18.36
C ASP A 25 -1.82 7.53 17.80
N LEU A 26 -1.09 8.36 17.05
CA LEU A 26 -1.67 9.55 16.41
C LEU A 26 -2.72 9.16 15.36
N PHE A 27 -2.47 8.14 14.56
CA PHE A 27 -3.38 7.68 13.50
C PHE A 27 -4.64 6.99 14.05
N SER A 28 -4.52 6.36 15.22
CA SER A 28 -5.64 5.70 15.89
C SER A 28 -6.69 6.69 16.43
N ASN A 29 -6.39 7.98 16.46
CA ASN A 29 -7.28 9.02 16.95
C ASN A 29 -7.55 10.08 15.86
N PRO A 30 -8.72 10.76 15.88
CA PRO A 30 -8.93 11.92 15.01
C PRO A 30 -7.88 13.00 15.30
N PHE A 31 -6.97 13.23 14.35
CA PHE A 31 -5.95 14.27 14.45
C PHE A 31 -6.09 15.34 13.35
N THR A 32 -5.53 16.51 13.59
CA THR A 32 -5.50 17.66 12.68
C THR A 32 -4.17 17.78 11.95
N THR A 33 -4.14 18.52 10.84
CA THR A 33 -2.87 18.88 10.17
C THR A 33 -1.97 19.75 11.04
N GLY A 34 -2.55 20.44 12.04
CA GLY A 34 -1.82 21.21 13.06
C GLY A 34 -1.04 20.31 14.02
N GLU A 35 -1.70 19.28 14.55
CA GLU A 35 -1.07 18.29 15.43
C GLU A 35 0.03 17.51 14.71
N LEU A 36 -0.24 17.02 13.48
CA LEU A 36 0.77 16.35 12.66
C LEU A 36 2.01 17.24 12.45
N ARG A 37 1.81 18.52 12.13
CA ARG A 37 2.90 19.49 11.98
C ARG A 37 3.66 19.73 13.28
N ALA A 38 2.95 19.83 14.41
CA ALA A 38 3.56 20.04 15.72
C ALA A 38 4.47 18.84 16.09
N THR A 39 3.99 17.61 15.84
CA THR A 39 4.77 16.39 16.04
C THR A 39 6.05 16.37 15.20
N ILE A 40 5.96 16.72 13.90
CA ILE A 40 7.13 16.82 13.02
C ILE A 40 8.18 17.79 13.56
N LYS A 41 7.75 18.96 14.04
CA LYS A 41 8.66 19.99 14.56
C LYS A 41 9.26 19.64 15.91
N LYS A 42 8.55 18.86 16.73
CA LYS A 42 8.98 18.49 18.09
C LYS A 42 10.21 17.57 18.07
N TYR A 43 10.35 16.72 17.04
CA TYR A 43 11.44 15.74 16.96
C TYR A 43 12.21 15.84 15.63
N PRO A 44 13.14 16.81 15.47
CA PRO A 44 13.86 17.07 14.21
C PRO A 44 14.98 16.05 13.92
N THR A 45 14.67 14.75 13.93
CA THR A 45 15.64 13.65 13.72
C THR A 45 15.31 12.87 12.45
N ALA A 46 16.33 12.29 11.80
CA ALA A 46 16.14 11.54 10.54
C ALA A 46 15.30 10.25 10.70
N ALA A 47 15.23 9.68 11.92
CA ALA A 47 14.40 8.50 12.21
C ALA A 47 12.90 8.79 12.12
N LEU A 48 12.47 10.03 12.43
CA LEU A 48 11.06 10.41 12.45
C LEU A 48 10.34 10.27 11.09
N PRO A 49 10.85 10.81 9.97
CA PRO A 49 10.21 10.65 8.67
C PRO A 49 10.22 9.19 8.17
N GLY A 50 11.26 8.41 8.48
CA GLY A 50 11.28 6.99 8.13
C GLY A 50 10.20 6.20 8.89
N ALA A 51 10.12 6.43 10.20
CA ALA A 51 9.07 5.85 11.03
C ALA A 51 7.65 6.24 10.57
N LEU A 52 7.46 7.46 10.04
CA LEU A 52 6.17 7.90 9.50
C LEU A 52 5.74 7.05 8.29
N GLY A 53 6.67 6.74 7.37
CA GLY A 53 6.40 5.89 6.21
C GLY A 53 6.04 4.47 6.62
N ILE A 54 6.85 3.87 7.48
CA ILE A 54 6.60 2.51 7.99
C ILE A 54 5.28 2.44 8.76
N ALA A 55 5.00 3.41 9.63
CA ALA A 55 3.76 3.45 10.41
C ALA A 55 2.53 3.61 9.51
N LEU A 56 2.59 4.40 8.45
CA LEU A 56 1.47 4.56 7.52
C LEU A 56 1.07 3.23 6.88
N TRP A 57 2.04 2.44 6.40
CA TRP A 57 1.78 1.12 5.84
C TRP A 57 1.34 0.11 6.91
N ARG A 58 1.98 0.09 8.09
CA ARG A 58 1.56 -0.81 9.18
C ARG A 58 0.15 -0.51 9.66
N PHE A 59 -0.25 0.75 9.69
CA PHE A 59 -1.60 1.15 10.06
C PHE A 59 -2.65 0.58 9.09
N SER A 60 -2.33 0.50 7.79
CA SER A 60 -3.25 -0.12 6.80
C SER A 60 -3.45 -1.62 6.96
N LEU A 61 -2.61 -2.34 7.72
CA LEU A 61 -2.87 -3.75 8.03
C LEU A 61 -4.17 -3.94 8.82
N THR A 62 -4.58 -2.92 9.58
CA THR A 62 -5.73 -2.98 10.49
C THR A 62 -6.82 -1.96 10.14
N HIS A 63 -6.47 -0.84 9.49
CA HIS A 63 -7.39 0.25 9.16
C HIS A 63 -7.22 0.76 7.72
N PRO A 64 -7.37 -0.09 6.70
CA PRO A 64 -7.15 0.30 5.30
C PRO A 64 -8.11 1.40 4.82
N ASN A 65 -9.34 1.47 5.33
CA ASN A 65 -10.28 2.55 5.05
C ASN A 65 -9.81 3.95 5.51
N LEU A 66 -8.85 4.02 6.44
CA LEU A 66 -8.32 5.28 6.95
C LEU A 66 -7.06 5.76 6.23
N ILE A 67 -6.48 4.99 5.31
CA ILE A 67 -5.20 5.36 4.69
C ILE A 67 -5.33 6.57 3.75
N GLU A 68 -6.43 6.70 3.01
CA GLU A 68 -6.71 7.88 2.17
C GLU A 68 -6.81 9.19 2.99
N PRO A 69 -7.67 9.32 4.01
CA PRO A 69 -7.78 10.55 4.78
C PRO A 69 -6.48 10.89 5.54
N ILE A 70 -5.74 9.89 6.04
CA ILE A 70 -4.43 10.11 6.67
C ILE A 70 -3.43 10.60 5.63
N GLY A 71 -3.36 9.95 4.47
CA GLY A 71 -2.45 10.32 3.39
C GLY A 71 -2.69 11.74 2.88
N ALA A 72 -3.95 12.16 2.75
CA ALA A 72 -4.31 13.52 2.39
C ALA A 72 -3.83 14.56 3.40
N LYS A 73 -3.89 14.27 4.71
CA LYS A 73 -3.36 15.13 5.78
C LYS A 73 -1.84 15.21 5.71
N ILE A 74 -1.15 14.08 5.54
CA ILE A 74 0.31 14.03 5.39
C ILE A 74 0.73 14.89 4.20
N ARG A 75 0.09 14.71 3.03
CA ARG A 75 0.39 15.49 1.85
C ARG A 75 0.22 16.98 2.09
N THR A 76 -0.91 17.38 2.68
CA THR A 76 -1.20 18.79 3.00
C THR A 76 -0.11 19.40 3.88
N VAL A 77 0.36 18.63 4.86
CA VAL A 77 1.43 19.05 5.78
C VAL A 77 2.78 19.14 5.06
N LEU A 78 3.13 18.17 4.21
CA LEU A 78 4.41 18.16 3.48
C LEU A 78 4.47 19.18 2.34
N LYS A 79 3.34 19.50 1.71
CA LYS A 79 3.24 20.57 0.70
C LYS A 79 3.14 21.98 1.31
N ASN A 80 3.02 22.09 2.63
CA ASN A 80 3.06 23.38 3.30
C ASN A 80 4.47 23.99 3.18
N ASN A 81 4.59 25.24 2.70
CA ASN A 81 5.88 25.92 2.55
C ASN A 81 6.77 25.88 3.80
N LYS A 82 6.18 25.85 5.01
CA LYS A 82 6.93 25.77 6.27
C LYS A 82 7.59 24.40 6.51
N LEU A 83 7.06 23.33 5.92
CA LEU A 83 7.58 21.96 6.07
C LEU A 83 8.21 21.39 4.81
N GLN A 84 7.91 21.94 3.63
CA GLN A 84 8.56 21.56 2.38
C GLN A 84 10.09 21.66 2.44
N HIS A 85 10.60 22.62 3.22
CA HIS A 85 12.03 22.83 3.45
C HIS A 85 12.49 22.42 4.85
N PHE A 86 11.64 21.75 5.63
CA PHE A 86 12.01 21.32 6.97
C PHE A 86 13.11 20.27 6.89
N ARG A 87 14.12 20.47 7.73
CA ARG A 87 15.33 19.66 7.78
C ARG A 87 15.43 18.95 9.12
N VAL A 88 15.95 17.74 9.06
CA VAL A 88 16.22 16.88 10.20
C VAL A 88 17.70 16.50 10.20
N THR A 89 18.22 16.13 11.36
CA THR A 89 19.61 15.74 11.52
C THR A 89 19.71 14.22 11.65
N ASN A 90 20.61 13.59 10.92
CA ASN A 90 20.92 12.16 11.07
C ASN A 90 22.02 11.91 12.13
N GLU A 91 22.38 10.65 12.38
CA GLU A 91 23.38 10.29 13.39
C GLU A 91 24.79 10.79 13.07
N ALA A 92 25.09 10.99 11.78
CA ALA A 92 26.33 11.60 11.31
C ALA A 92 26.33 13.14 11.39
N GLY A 93 25.28 13.76 11.94
CA GLY A 93 25.14 15.21 12.03
C GLY A 93 24.75 15.90 10.71
N MET A 94 24.44 15.13 9.66
CA MET A 94 24.07 15.67 8.35
C MET A 94 22.63 16.16 8.34
N SER A 95 22.42 17.33 7.73
CA SER A 95 21.12 17.95 7.57
C SER A 95 20.42 17.47 6.30
N MET A 96 19.33 16.75 6.46
CA MET A 96 18.55 16.13 5.38
C MET A 96 17.13 16.70 5.34
N LYS A 97 16.46 16.68 4.18
CA LYS A 97 15.06 17.13 4.07
C LYS A 97 14.13 16.04 4.59
N PHE A 98 13.10 16.41 5.35
CA PHE A 98 12.12 15.48 5.91
C PHE A 98 11.34 14.71 4.83
N GLY A 99 10.77 15.44 3.86
CA GLY A 99 9.90 14.85 2.82
C GLY A 99 10.54 13.70 2.04
N PRO A 100 11.74 13.89 1.45
CA PRO A 100 12.42 12.82 0.73
C PRO A 100 12.67 11.55 1.54
N ILE A 101 13.02 11.66 2.83
CA ILE A 101 13.20 10.48 3.69
C ILE A 101 11.87 9.75 3.88
N PHE A 102 10.78 10.50 4.11
CA PHE A 102 9.45 9.92 4.22
C PHE A 102 9.04 9.19 2.94
N TYR A 103 9.17 9.83 1.76
CA TYR A 103 8.77 9.22 0.50
C TYR A 103 9.59 7.96 0.18
N HIS A 104 10.90 8.00 0.40
CA HIS A 104 11.75 6.83 0.21
C HIS A 104 11.37 5.70 1.17
N SER A 105 11.24 5.99 2.46
CA SER A 105 10.93 4.95 3.45
C SER A 105 9.53 4.35 3.27
N PHE A 106 8.53 5.17 2.96
CA PHE A 106 7.20 4.67 2.63
C PHE A 106 7.25 3.82 1.36
N GLY A 107 8.00 4.28 0.35
CA GLY A 107 8.08 3.57 -0.92
C GLY A 107 8.80 2.23 -0.84
N ASP A 108 9.92 2.18 -0.12
CA ASP A 108 10.66 0.95 0.18
C ASP A 108 9.77 -0.03 0.96
N THR A 109 9.08 0.46 2.01
CA THR A 109 8.17 -0.39 2.80
C THR A 109 7.10 -1.02 1.92
N VAL A 110 6.41 -0.21 1.10
CA VAL A 110 5.37 -0.71 0.20
C VAL A 110 5.93 -1.72 -0.81
N SER A 111 7.06 -1.41 -1.44
CA SER A 111 7.70 -2.26 -2.43
C SER A 111 8.15 -3.60 -1.84
N ASP A 112 8.80 -3.55 -0.68
CA ASP A 112 9.24 -4.72 0.07
C ASP A 112 8.07 -5.67 0.38
N PHE A 113 6.91 -5.12 0.76
CA PHE A 113 5.72 -5.92 1.06
C PHE A 113 4.86 -6.28 -0.16
N ALA A 114 5.03 -5.58 -1.29
CA ALA A 114 4.36 -5.87 -2.54
C ALA A 114 5.01 -7.04 -3.31
N HIS A 115 6.34 -7.17 -3.24
CA HIS A 115 7.09 -8.09 -4.08
C HIS A 115 7.77 -9.26 -3.34
N ASN A 116 7.97 -9.18 -2.03
CA ASN A 116 8.61 -10.28 -1.29
C ASN A 116 7.60 -11.30 -0.74
N ASP A 117 8.00 -12.58 -0.75
CA ASP A 117 7.26 -13.68 -0.12
C ASP A 117 7.58 -13.73 1.39
N TRP A 118 6.65 -13.22 2.22
CA TRP A 118 6.88 -13.02 3.65
C TRP A 118 6.55 -14.24 4.52
N GLY A 119 7.25 -15.35 4.29
CA GLY A 119 7.35 -16.46 5.25
C GLY A 119 6.74 -17.80 4.81
N PRO A 120 7.06 -18.90 5.53
CA PRO A 120 6.61 -20.24 5.18
C PRO A 120 5.07 -20.37 5.27
N PRO A 121 4.47 -21.28 4.47
CA PRO A 121 3.05 -21.37 4.24
C PRO A 121 2.32 -21.98 5.43
N GLU A 122 2.10 -21.21 6.49
CA GLU A 122 1.05 -21.54 7.45
C GLU A 122 -0.23 -20.85 7.00
N GLU A 123 -0.91 -21.57 6.09
CA GLU A 123 -2.16 -21.22 5.42
C GLU A 123 -2.05 -20.03 4.47
N ILE A 124 -1.78 -20.38 3.21
CA ILE A 124 -2.02 -19.44 2.14
C ILE A 124 -3.52 -19.28 1.97
N GLY A 125 -3.99 -18.16 2.51
CA GLY A 125 -5.28 -17.57 2.25
C GLY A 125 -5.05 -16.07 2.16
N ILE A 126 -5.95 -15.40 1.47
CA ILE A 126 -6.08 -13.92 1.44
C ILE A 126 -5.99 -13.30 2.85
N PHE A 127 -6.28 -14.11 3.87
CA PHE A 127 -6.18 -13.82 5.27
C PHE A 127 -5.08 -14.65 5.95
N ARG A 128 -4.23 -13.98 6.74
CA ARG A 128 -3.32 -14.61 7.69
C ARG A 128 -4.05 -14.89 9.01
N LYS A 129 -3.70 -15.99 9.69
CA LYS A 129 -4.10 -16.20 11.09
C LYS A 129 -3.55 -15.03 11.92
N GLY A 130 -4.39 -14.43 12.75
CA GLY A 130 -3.91 -13.47 13.74
C GLY A 130 -3.02 -14.19 14.76
N ASP A 131 -2.05 -13.47 15.32
CA ASP A 131 -1.22 -13.99 16.40
C ASP A 131 -2.09 -14.19 17.66
N GLY A 132 -2.66 -15.38 17.85
CA GLY A 132 -3.43 -15.78 19.03
C GLY A 132 -4.97 -15.82 18.87
N ASP A 133 -5.62 -16.57 19.77
CA ASP A 133 -7.08 -16.64 19.89
C ASP A 133 -7.67 -15.27 20.22
N GLY A 134 -8.27 -14.62 19.23
CA GLY A 134 -9.02 -13.36 19.40
C GLY A 134 -8.56 -12.21 18.50
N ASN A 135 -7.42 -12.31 17.81
CA ASN A 135 -7.04 -11.31 16.83
C ASN A 135 -7.79 -11.52 15.50
N PRO A 136 -8.45 -10.48 14.94
CA PRO A 136 -9.12 -10.61 13.65
C PRO A 136 -8.10 -11.00 12.57
N ARG A 137 -8.55 -11.84 11.64
CA ARG A 137 -7.78 -12.25 10.46
C ARG A 137 -7.22 -11.01 9.76
N GLN A 138 -5.91 -10.97 9.56
CA GLN A 138 -5.24 -9.87 8.87
C GLN A 138 -5.17 -10.18 7.37
N ILE A 139 -5.40 -9.18 6.53
CA ILE A 139 -5.28 -9.33 5.08
C ILE A 139 -3.80 -9.45 4.71
N HIS A 140 -3.51 -10.22 3.66
CA HIS A 140 -2.15 -10.46 3.21
C HIS A 140 -1.41 -9.14 2.89
N PRO A 141 -0.12 -8.97 3.31
CA PRO A 141 0.68 -7.77 3.07
C PRO A 141 0.69 -7.26 1.62
N ILE A 142 0.73 -8.15 0.62
CA ILE A 142 0.65 -7.80 -0.81
C ILE A 142 -0.61 -6.97 -1.10
N LEU A 143 -1.77 -7.40 -0.59
CA LEU A 143 -3.04 -6.71 -0.82
C LEU A 143 -3.09 -5.38 -0.04
N VAL A 144 -2.52 -5.36 1.16
CA VAL A 144 -2.40 -4.12 1.95
C VAL A 144 -1.50 -3.10 1.27
N SER A 145 -0.39 -3.54 0.67
CA SER A 145 0.45 -2.69 -0.18
C SER A 145 -0.33 -2.15 -1.37
N ALA A 146 -1.18 -2.95 -2.02
CA ALA A 146 -2.03 -2.47 -3.13
C ALA A 146 -2.95 -1.31 -2.68
N PHE A 147 -3.60 -1.44 -1.52
CA PHE A 147 -4.41 -0.35 -0.96
C PHE A 147 -3.59 0.87 -0.56
N ALA A 148 -2.39 0.66 -0.01
CA ALA A 148 -1.49 1.76 0.34
C ALA A 148 -1.03 2.53 -0.90
N ILE A 149 -0.68 1.84 -1.99
CA ILE A 149 -0.35 2.44 -3.29
C ILE A 149 -1.55 3.21 -3.84
N ALA A 150 -2.73 2.58 -3.85
CA ALA A 150 -3.96 3.21 -4.31
C ALA A 150 -4.25 4.52 -3.55
N ALA A 151 -4.21 4.48 -2.22
CA ALA A 151 -4.41 5.67 -1.40
C ALA A 151 -3.32 6.72 -1.63
N ALA A 152 -2.06 6.32 -1.74
CA ALA A 152 -0.95 7.24 -1.97
C ALA A 152 -1.08 7.96 -3.31
N HIS A 153 -1.50 7.27 -4.37
CA HIS A 153 -1.72 7.89 -5.67
C HIS A 153 -2.98 8.77 -5.68
N ARG A 154 -4.12 8.28 -5.17
CA ARG A 154 -5.37 9.06 -5.07
C ARG A 154 -5.19 10.34 -4.28
N THR A 155 -4.42 10.28 -3.19
CA THR A 155 -4.09 11.45 -2.39
C THR A 155 -3.03 12.33 -3.05
N LYS A 156 -2.33 11.86 -4.09
CA LYS A 156 -1.16 12.50 -4.74
C LYS A 156 0.01 12.69 -3.77
N LEU A 157 0.20 11.73 -2.86
CA LEU A 157 1.41 11.55 -2.07
C LEU A 157 2.53 10.98 -2.94
N MET A 158 2.22 10.04 -3.82
CA MET A 158 3.18 9.42 -4.74
C MET A 158 2.63 9.40 -6.17
N THR A 159 3.53 9.24 -7.13
CA THR A 159 3.21 8.94 -8.52
C THR A 159 2.93 7.45 -8.67
N ILE A 160 2.10 7.09 -9.64
CA ILE A 160 1.70 5.70 -9.86
C ILE A 160 2.75 4.90 -10.66
N ASP A 161 3.59 5.61 -11.42
CA ASP A 161 4.71 5.02 -12.19
C ASP A 161 5.67 4.23 -11.30
N ASP A 162 5.77 4.61 -10.02
CA ASP A 162 6.61 3.95 -9.03
C ASP A 162 6.16 2.51 -8.70
N TYR A 163 4.95 2.11 -9.09
CA TYR A 163 4.34 0.82 -8.73
C TYR A 163 3.65 0.08 -9.88
N CYS A 164 3.89 0.48 -11.13
CA CYS A 164 3.35 -0.23 -12.29
C CYS A 164 3.80 -1.69 -12.37
N SER A 165 5.00 -2.02 -11.87
CA SER A 165 5.54 -3.38 -11.82
C SER A 165 4.60 -4.37 -11.12
N MET A 166 4.06 -4.00 -9.96
CA MET A 166 3.13 -4.84 -9.20
C MET A 166 1.89 -5.22 -9.99
N THR A 167 1.36 -4.29 -10.80
CA THR A 167 0.22 -4.56 -11.67
C THR A 167 0.61 -5.44 -12.85
N LEU A 168 1.78 -5.21 -13.46
CA LEU A 168 2.27 -6.04 -14.56
C LEU A 168 2.49 -7.50 -14.12
N ASP A 169 3.08 -7.69 -12.94
CA ASP A 169 3.26 -9.02 -12.32
C ASP A 169 1.90 -9.67 -12.03
N GLY A 170 0.96 -8.92 -11.45
CA GLY A 170 -0.39 -9.41 -11.14
C GLY A 170 -1.22 -9.77 -12.37
N LEU A 171 -1.09 -9.01 -13.46
CA LEU A 171 -1.71 -9.30 -14.75
C LEU A 171 -0.99 -10.43 -15.51
N GLN A 172 0.24 -10.77 -15.13
CA GLN A 172 1.09 -11.75 -15.82
C GLN A 172 1.29 -11.38 -17.30
N VAL A 173 1.50 -10.09 -17.59
CA VAL A 173 1.61 -9.59 -18.96
C VAL A 173 2.85 -10.20 -19.64
N PRO A 174 2.70 -10.90 -20.77
CA PRO A 174 3.82 -11.57 -21.44
C PRO A 174 4.98 -10.60 -21.74
N GLY A 175 6.17 -10.94 -21.25
CA GLY A 175 7.40 -10.15 -21.49
C GLY A 175 7.50 -8.86 -20.69
N LEU A 176 6.51 -8.51 -19.86
CA LEU A 176 6.47 -7.29 -19.05
C LEU A 176 6.24 -7.53 -17.56
N GLY A 177 5.59 -8.64 -17.18
CA GLY A 177 5.41 -9.06 -15.79
C GLY A 177 5.93 -10.47 -15.57
N GLU A 178 6.52 -10.71 -14.39
CA GLU A 178 6.97 -12.04 -13.99
C GLU A 178 5.87 -12.71 -13.16
N ALA A 179 5.23 -13.74 -13.70
CA ALA A 179 4.24 -14.50 -12.97
C ALA A 179 4.92 -15.23 -11.80
N PRO A 180 4.49 -15.03 -10.53
CA PRO A 180 5.04 -15.76 -9.39
C PRO A 180 4.92 -17.27 -9.59
N GLU A 181 5.89 -18.08 -9.17
CA GLU A 181 5.79 -19.56 -9.33
C GLU A 181 4.68 -20.16 -8.45
N ASN A 182 4.49 -19.59 -7.26
CA ASN A 182 3.47 -20.04 -6.30
C ASN A 182 2.08 -19.58 -6.76
N ARG A 183 1.18 -20.53 -7.01
CA ARG A 183 -0.20 -20.28 -7.46
C ARG A 183 -0.97 -19.32 -6.56
N ASP A 184 -0.77 -19.43 -5.25
CA ASP A 184 -1.51 -18.60 -4.32
C ASP A 184 -0.94 -17.17 -4.27
N VAL A 185 0.38 -17.01 -4.47
CA VAL A 185 1.00 -15.69 -4.67
C VAL A 185 0.56 -15.08 -6.00
N GLN A 186 0.39 -15.89 -7.07
CA GLN A 186 -0.21 -15.41 -8.33
C GLN A 186 -1.61 -14.86 -8.10
N GLU A 187 -2.45 -15.54 -7.30
CA GLU A 187 -3.77 -15.03 -6.97
C GLU A 187 -3.69 -13.72 -6.18
N LEU A 188 -2.83 -13.63 -5.17
CA LEU A 188 -2.64 -12.41 -4.39
C LEU A 188 -2.19 -11.24 -5.27
N ALA A 189 -1.21 -11.45 -6.14
CA ALA A 189 -0.72 -10.44 -7.09
C ALA A 189 -1.82 -10.01 -8.07
N ALA A 190 -2.61 -10.95 -8.59
CA ALA A 190 -3.74 -10.66 -9.46
C ALA A 190 -4.79 -9.79 -8.73
N ILE A 191 -5.20 -10.16 -7.51
CA ILE A 191 -6.15 -9.36 -6.71
C ILE A 191 -5.58 -7.96 -6.42
N ALA A 192 -4.29 -7.86 -6.13
CA ALA A 192 -3.58 -6.60 -5.94
C ALA A 192 -3.70 -5.68 -7.18
N ALA A 193 -3.50 -6.23 -8.38
CA ALA A 193 -3.71 -5.49 -9.63
C ALA A 193 -5.16 -5.00 -9.75
N LEU A 194 -6.15 -5.85 -9.43
CA LEU A 194 -7.57 -5.47 -9.49
C LEU A 194 -7.93 -4.32 -8.53
N ILE A 195 -7.34 -4.30 -7.33
CA ILE A 195 -7.49 -3.19 -6.39
C ILE A 195 -7.05 -1.88 -7.05
N LEU A 196 -5.91 -1.89 -7.76
CA LEU A 196 -5.39 -0.71 -8.44
C LEU A 196 -6.27 -0.30 -9.63
N PHE A 197 -6.80 -1.24 -10.43
CA PHE A 197 -7.73 -0.91 -11.51
C PHE A 197 -8.99 -0.21 -11.01
N GLU A 198 -9.59 -0.72 -9.94
CA GLU A 198 -10.87 -0.20 -9.43
C GLU A 198 -10.72 1.13 -8.69
N THR A 199 -9.61 1.30 -7.98
CA THR A 199 -9.35 2.55 -7.24
C THR A 199 -8.93 3.71 -8.15
N HIS A 200 -8.43 3.43 -9.36
CA HIS A 200 -7.98 4.45 -10.31
C HIS A 200 -8.88 4.63 -11.52
N GLY A 201 -9.91 3.80 -11.66
CA GLY A 201 -10.75 3.73 -12.84
C GLY A 201 -10.11 2.91 -13.94
N ALA A 202 -10.84 1.90 -14.42
CA ALA A 202 -10.25 0.83 -15.20
C ALA A 202 -9.65 1.30 -16.55
N GLU A 203 -10.34 2.17 -17.28
CA GLU A 203 -9.81 2.74 -18.54
C GLU A 203 -8.56 3.59 -18.28
N GLN A 204 -8.59 4.44 -17.24
CA GLN A 204 -7.49 5.36 -16.93
C GLN A 204 -6.25 4.58 -16.55
N TYR A 205 -6.42 3.52 -15.76
CA TYR A 205 -5.31 2.71 -15.33
C TYR A 205 -4.75 1.83 -16.45
N ALA A 206 -5.61 1.23 -17.28
CA ALA A 206 -5.16 0.52 -18.49
C ALA A 206 -4.32 1.41 -19.42
N LYS A 207 -4.72 2.68 -19.59
CA LYS A 207 -3.96 3.68 -20.37
C LYS A 207 -2.66 4.12 -19.73
N LEU A 208 -2.50 3.94 -18.43
CA LEU A 208 -1.26 4.26 -17.74
C LEU A 208 -0.25 3.10 -17.83
N LEU A 209 -0.73 1.86 -17.82
CA LEU A 209 0.08 0.66 -18.04
C LEU A 209 0.55 0.51 -19.50
N TYR A 210 -0.08 1.27 -20.41
CA TYR A 210 0.35 1.42 -21.80
C TYR A 210 1.76 2.02 -21.87
N SER A 211 2.70 1.22 -22.36
CA SER A 211 4.01 1.68 -22.81
C SER A 211 4.27 1.15 -24.22
N PRO A 212 4.04 1.96 -25.27
CA PRO A 212 4.35 1.61 -26.66
C PRO A 212 5.79 1.17 -26.84
N GLU A 213 6.68 1.82 -26.11
CA GLU A 213 8.13 1.63 -26.16
C GLU A 213 8.53 0.25 -25.60
N ALA A 214 7.71 -0.30 -24.69
CA ALA A 214 7.85 -1.64 -24.14
C ALA A 214 6.96 -2.69 -24.84
N GLY A 215 6.30 -2.34 -25.95
CA GLY A 215 5.40 -3.25 -26.68
C GLY A 215 4.04 -3.50 -26.01
N GLY A 216 3.69 -2.72 -24.98
CA GLY A 216 2.38 -2.79 -24.34
C GLY A 216 1.30 -2.05 -25.11
N SER A 217 0.10 -2.63 -25.23
CA SER A 217 -1.08 -1.99 -25.80
C SER A 217 -2.26 -2.02 -24.83
N TYR A 218 -3.27 -1.18 -25.09
CA TYR A 218 -4.52 -1.20 -24.32
C TYR A 218 -5.22 -2.57 -24.47
N GLU A 219 -5.14 -3.15 -25.66
CA GLU A 219 -5.65 -4.48 -25.98
C GLU A 219 -4.92 -5.56 -25.19
N LEU A 220 -3.59 -5.46 -25.03
CA LEU A 220 -2.80 -6.42 -24.25
C LEU A 220 -3.21 -6.45 -22.77
N VAL A 221 -3.56 -5.28 -22.21
CA VAL A 221 -4.09 -5.20 -20.84
C VAL A 221 -5.43 -5.93 -20.74
N LEU A 222 -6.33 -5.72 -21.70
CA LEU A 222 -7.62 -6.41 -21.75
C LEU A 222 -7.44 -7.93 -21.92
N GLU A 223 -6.60 -8.37 -22.87
CA GLU A 223 -6.27 -9.77 -23.09
C GLU A 223 -5.70 -10.43 -21.83
N SER A 224 -4.84 -9.72 -21.09
CA SER A 224 -4.26 -10.23 -19.83
C SER A 224 -5.35 -10.41 -18.75
N LEU A 225 -6.26 -9.45 -18.60
CA LEU A 225 -7.40 -9.57 -17.69
C LEU A 225 -8.31 -10.76 -18.07
N GLU A 226 -8.58 -10.95 -19.36
CA GLU A 226 -9.37 -12.08 -19.84
C GLU A 226 -8.67 -13.44 -19.62
N GLU A 227 -7.35 -13.49 -19.78
CA GLU A 227 -6.56 -14.69 -19.58
C GLU A 227 -6.49 -15.06 -18.08
N LEU A 228 -6.42 -14.10 -17.16
CA LEU A 228 -6.56 -14.35 -15.71
C LEU A 228 -7.90 -15.06 -15.40
N ARG A 229 -8.99 -14.60 -16.02
CA ARG A 229 -10.33 -15.21 -15.88
C ARG A 229 -10.34 -16.62 -16.45
N LYS A 230 -9.86 -16.80 -17.68
CA LYS A 230 -9.87 -18.07 -18.41
C LYS A 230 -9.03 -19.16 -17.74
N ARG A 231 -7.88 -18.80 -17.17
CA ARG A 231 -6.99 -19.72 -16.44
C ARG A 231 -7.46 -20.01 -15.02
N GLY A 232 -8.45 -19.29 -14.51
CA GLY A 232 -8.92 -19.45 -13.12
C GLY A 232 -7.82 -19.15 -12.10
N ILE A 233 -7.04 -18.08 -12.34
CA ILE A 233 -5.99 -17.63 -11.41
C ILE A 233 -6.63 -17.16 -10.10
N ILE A 234 -7.70 -16.36 -10.19
CA ILE A 234 -8.46 -15.90 -9.03
C ILE A 234 -9.56 -16.91 -8.71
N ARG A 235 -9.50 -17.46 -7.50
CA ARG A 235 -10.45 -18.41 -6.91
C ARG A 235 -11.39 -17.72 -5.91
N TYR A 236 -10.94 -16.63 -5.29
CA TYR A 236 -11.71 -15.88 -4.31
C TYR A 236 -12.87 -15.14 -4.96
N LEU A 237 -14.09 -15.55 -4.60
CA LEU A 237 -15.31 -15.14 -5.30
C LEU A 237 -15.53 -13.61 -5.35
N PRO A 238 -15.32 -12.83 -4.28
CA PRO A 238 -15.42 -11.36 -4.37
C PRO A 238 -14.45 -10.76 -5.39
N ALA A 239 -13.21 -11.25 -5.44
CA ALA A 239 -12.23 -10.77 -6.42
C ALA A 239 -12.52 -11.25 -7.84
N LEU A 240 -13.13 -12.43 -8.02
CA LEU A 240 -13.58 -12.88 -9.34
C LEU A 240 -14.67 -11.96 -9.90
N LYS A 241 -15.64 -11.57 -9.06
CA LYS A 241 -16.67 -10.57 -9.45
C LYS A 241 -16.04 -9.22 -9.79
N LEU A 242 -15.01 -8.83 -9.03
CA LEU A 242 -14.23 -7.63 -9.31
C LEU A 242 -13.56 -7.69 -10.69
N LEU A 243 -12.93 -8.81 -11.03
CA LEU A 243 -12.30 -9.05 -12.34
C LEU A 243 -13.30 -8.90 -13.48
N GLU A 244 -14.47 -9.54 -13.36
CA GLU A 244 -15.53 -9.48 -14.38
C GLU A 244 -16.02 -8.05 -14.62
N ARG A 245 -16.17 -7.27 -13.55
CA ARG A 245 -16.53 -5.86 -13.67
C ARG A 245 -15.41 -5.03 -14.31
N ILE A 246 -14.16 -5.26 -13.92
CA ILE A 246 -13.01 -4.54 -14.50
C ILE A 246 -12.93 -4.80 -16.01
N ILE A 247 -13.03 -6.07 -16.45
CA ILE A 247 -13.03 -6.42 -17.88
C ILE A 247 -14.11 -5.61 -18.62
N LYS A 248 -15.35 -5.65 -18.13
CA LYS A 248 -16.46 -4.87 -18.71
C LYS A 248 -16.18 -3.37 -18.71
N ASN A 249 -15.61 -2.83 -17.65
CA ASN A 249 -15.28 -1.41 -17.54
C ASN A 249 -14.16 -1.00 -18.52
N VAL A 250 -13.16 -1.85 -18.74
CA VAL A 250 -12.11 -1.63 -19.74
C VAL A 250 -12.69 -1.66 -21.16
N GLU A 251 -13.55 -2.63 -21.47
CA GLU A 251 -14.24 -2.74 -22.77
C GLU A 251 -15.14 -1.53 -23.06
N GLN A 252 -15.83 -1.04 -22.03
CA GLN A 252 -16.77 0.09 -22.15
C GLN A 252 -16.10 1.46 -21.98
N HIS A 253 -14.77 1.50 -21.80
CA HIS A 253 -14.02 2.72 -21.50
C HIS A 253 -14.63 3.50 -20.32
N ASN A 254 -14.96 2.78 -19.24
CA ASN A 254 -15.46 3.38 -18.02
C ASN A 254 -14.30 3.99 -17.21
N ARG A 255 -14.49 5.25 -16.81
CA ARG A 255 -13.52 6.08 -16.07
C ARG A 255 -13.83 6.19 -14.59
N GLU A 256 -14.97 5.69 -14.13
CA GLU A 256 -15.37 5.76 -12.74
C GLU A 256 -14.34 5.07 -11.86
N ASP A 257 -13.82 5.83 -10.90
CA ASP A 257 -12.93 5.35 -9.87
C ASP A 257 -13.69 5.16 -8.55
N ARG A 258 -13.10 4.42 -7.63
CA ARG A 258 -13.69 4.14 -6.33
C ARG A 258 -12.73 4.46 -5.21
N SER A 259 -13.26 4.77 -4.03
CA SER A 259 -12.39 4.94 -2.86
C SER A 259 -11.77 3.61 -2.46
N VAL A 260 -10.61 3.67 -1.82
CA VAL A 260 -9.98 2.49 -1.19
C VAL A 260 -10.94 1.80 -0.22
N SER A 261 -11.76 2.56 0.51
CA SER A 261 -12.76 1.99 1.42
C SER A 261 -13.81 1.17 0.68
N ASP A 262 -14.36 1.69 -0.43
CA ASP A 262 -15.40 0.98 -1.18
C ASP A 262 -14.90 -0.34 -1.76
N VAL A 263 -13.68 -0.34 -2.29
CA VAL A 263 -13.04 -1.55 -2.85
C VAL A 263 -12.72 -2.55 -1.74
N TYR A 264 -12.24 -2.07 -0.59
CA TYR A 264 -12.00 -2.89 0.58
C TYR A 264 -13.27 -3.58 1.09
N ASP A 265 -14.34 -2.81 1.27
CA ASP A 265 -15.60 -3.32 1.81
C ASP A 265 -16.20 -4.38 0.88
N GLU A 266 -16.15 -4.17 -0.43
CA GLU A 266 -16.64 -5.18 -1.39
C GLU A 266 -15.80 -6.47 -1.36
N LEU A 267 -14.49 -6.35 -1.23
CA LEU A 267 -13.60 -7.51 -1.24
C LEU A 267 -13.65 -8.30 0.07
N PHE A 268 -13.82 -7.67 1.23
CA PHE A 268 -13.60 -8.34 2.52
C PHE A 268 -14.75 -8.21 3.54
N ALA A 269 -15.64 -7.22 3.44
CA ALA A 269 -16.75 -7.10 4.41
C ALA A 269 -17.70 -8.32 4.47
N PRO A 270 -17.98 -9.05 3.36
CA PRO A 270 -18.82 -10.27 3.42
C PRO A 270 -18.24 -11.37 4.32
N GLU A 271 -16.93 -11.47 4.44
CA GLU A 271 -16.22 -12.48 5.24
C GLU A 271 -15.95 -11.99 6.67
N LEU A 272 -15.86 -10.68 6.88
CA LEU A 272 -15.69 -10.06 8.20
C LEU A 272 -17.01 -9.95 8.98
N SER A 273 -18.15 -9.93 8.29
CA SER A 273 -19.50 -9.83 8.89
C SER A 273 -20.16 -11.18 9.19
N THR A 274 -19.72 -12.27 8.56
CA THR A 274 -20.31 -13.62 8.70
C THR A 274 -19.99 -14.33 10.03
N ARG A 275 -19.30 -13.68 10.97
CA ARG A 275 -18.98 -14.26 12.30
C ARG A 275 -19.59 -13.56 13.51
N THR A 276 -20.39 -12.50 13.35
CA THR A 276 -21.14 -11.93 14.50
C THR A 276 -22.42 -12.71 14.84
N THR A 277 -22.69 -13.84 14.18
CA THR A 277 -23.94 -14.61 14.30
C THR A 277 -23.76 -16.08 14.71
N ILE A 278 -22.68 -16.43 15.42
CA ILE A 278 -22.65 -17.68 16.19
C ILE A 278 -21.95 -17.41 17.52
N ASP A 279 -22.74 -17.15 18.54
CA ASP A 279 -22.66 -17.77 19.87
C ASP A 279 -23.86 -17.24 20.69
N HIS A 280 -24.95 -17.99 20.64
CA HIS A 280 -26.04 -17.97 21.61
C HIS A 280 -25.77 -19.04 22.67
#